data_AF-A0A0W8FKZ3-F1
#
_entry.id   AF-A0A0W8FKZ3-F1
#
_cell.length_a   1.000
_cell.length_b   1.000
_cell.length_c   1.000
_cell.angle_alpha   90.00
_cell.angle_beta   90.00
_cell.angle_gamma   90.00
#
_symmetry.space_group_name_H-M   'P 1'
#
loop_
_entity.id
_entity.type
_entity.pdbx_description
1 polymer ?
#
loop_
_entity_poly.entity_id
_entity_poly.type
_entity_poly.pdbx_seq_one_letter_code
_entity_poly.pdbx_strand_id
1 'polypeptide(L)' 'MLSVSYAQADKKPSGYANGTYGTEIDLTGTYKITNNLSYMLGIGYLFTGDYFKGYDSPGTKINDDFIVINKLTLNF' A
#
# COMPACT_ATOMS: atom_id res chain seq x y z
N MET A 1 8.54 9.08 -8.32
CA MET A 1 8.45 9.49 -6.91
C MET A 1 8.56 8.25 -6.06
N LEU A 2 9.47 8.27 -5.08
CA LEU A 2 9.57 7.25 -4.04
C LEU A 2 8.91 7.80 -2.78
N SER A 3 8.04 7.04 -2.14
CA SER A 3 7.41 7.39 -0.87
C SER A 3 7.34 6.19 0.07
N VAL A 4 7.30 6.49 1.37
CA VAL A 4 7.05 5.52 2.43
C VAL A 4 5.90 6.05 3.27
N SER A 5 4.93 5.18 3.53
CA SER A 5 3.73 5.47 4.30
C SER A 5 3.62 4.51 5.47
N TYR A 6 3.16 4.99 6.62
CA TYR A 6 2.90 4.17 7.80
C TYR A 6 1.52 4.48 8.36
N ALA A 7 0.77 3.43 8.72
CA ALA A 7 -0.57 3.56 9.26
C ALA A 7 -0.76 2.73 10.53
N GLN A 8 -1.36 3.35 11.56
CA GLN A 8 -1.73 2.73 12.83
C GLN A 8 -3.08 3.28 13.30
N ALA A 9 -3.87 2.42 13.93
CA ALA A 9 -5.13 2.79 14.59
C ALA A 9 -4.86 3.63 15.84
N ASP A 10 -5.55 4.77 15.96
CA ASP A 10 -5.58 5.58 17.19
C ASP A 10 -6.34 4.86 18.32
N LYS A 11 -7.43 4.17 17.97
CA LYS A 11 -8.20 3.32 18.88
C LYS A 11 -8.50 1.98 18.22
N LYS A 12 -8.42 0.90 19.01
CA LYS A 12 -8.71 -0.46 18.56
C LYS A 12 -9.92 -1.04 19.29
N PRO A 13 -10.67 -1.97 18.67
CA PRO A 13 -11.72 -2.71 19.37
C PRO A 13 -11.19 -3.40 20.64
N SER A 14 -12.05 -3.55 21.64
CA SER A 14 -11.68 -4.25 22.87
C SER A 14 -11.22 -5.69 22.55
N GLY A 15 -10.06 -6.08 23.10
CA GLY A 15 -9.47 -7.40 22.90
C GLY A 15 -8.58 -7.56 21.66
N TYR A 16 -8.50 -6.57 20.77
CA TYR A 16 -7.50 -6.62 19.67
C TYR A 16 -6.07 -6.53 20.22
N ALA A 17 -5.20 -7.40 19.73
CA ALA A 17 -3.81 -7.46 20.18
C ALA A 17 -2.98 -6.29 19.64
N ASN A 18 -3.15 -5.91 18.37
CA ASN A 18 -2.33 -4.90 17.70
C ASN A 18 -3.16 -3.77 17.06
N GLY A 19 -2.52 -2.61 16.86
CA GLY A 19 -3.07 -1.41 16.23
C GLY A 19 -2.52 -1.10 14.84
N THR A 20 -1.46 -1.78 14.40
CA THR A 20 -0.67 -1.43 13.20
C THR A 20 -1.34 -1.94 11.94
N TYR A 21 -1.69 -1.04 11.02
CA TYR A 21 -2.22 -1.43 9.71
C TYR A 21 -1.12 -1.85 8.75
N GLY A 22 0.04 -1.19 8.78
CA GLY A 22 1.18 -1.58 7.97
C GLY A 22 2.10 -0.42 7.60
N THR A 23 3.15 -0.77 6.87
CA THR A 23 4.08 0.18 6.22
C THR A 23 4.09 -0.12 4.73
N GLU A 24 3.95 0.90 3.90
CA GLU A 24 3.97 0.75 2.44
C GLU A 24 5.12 1.54 1.84
N ILE A 25 5.74 0.95 0.82
CA ILE A 25 6.75 1.62 -0.02
C ILE A 25 6.19 1.72 -1.43
N ASP A 26 6.10 2.94 -1.95
CA ASP A 26 5.62 3.20 -3.31
C ASP A 26 6.72 3.77 -4.18
N LEU A 27 6.85 3.24 -5.39
CA LEU A 27 7.69 3.79 -6.44
C LEU A 27 6.87 4.02 -7.70
N THR A 28 6.83 5.27 -8.15
CA THR A 28 6.15 5.65 -9.39
C THR A 28 7.10 6.36 -10.35
N GLY A 29 6.89 6.16 -11.65
CA GLY A 29 7.59 6.87 -12.71
C GLY A 29 6.62 7.23 -13.83
N THR A 30 6.67 8.47 -14.29
CA THR A 30 5.85 8.93 -15.42
C THR A 30 6.77 9.34 -16.56
N TYR A 31 6.52 8.78 -17.73
CA TYR A 31 7.21 9.10 -18.97
C TYR A 31 6.25 9.78 -19.95
N LYS A 32 6.68 10.91 -20.53
CA LYS A 32 5.94 11.56 -21.61
C LYS A 32 6.31 10.89 -22.93
N ILE A 33 5.33 10.26 -23.57
CA ILE A 33 5.50 9.65 -24.90
C ILE A 33 5.42 10.74 -25.97
N THR A 34 4.47 11.66 -25.84
CA THR A 34 4.32 12.86 -26.69
C THR A 34 3.90 14.07 -25.84
N ASN A 35 3.64 15.23 -26.46
CA ASN A 35 3.15 16.42 -25.74
C ASN A 35 1.80 16.20 -25.03
N ASN A 36 0.97 15.32 -25.57
CA ASN A 36 -0.39 15.08 -25.13
C ASN A 36 -0.58 13.68 -24.54
N LEU A 37 0.44 12.81 -24.60
CA LEU A 37 0.39 11.41 -24.15
C LEU A 37 1.47 11.10 -23.13
N SER A 38 1.06 10.59 -21.97
CA SER A 38 1.97 10.17 -20.89
C SER A 38 1.61 8.77 -20.40
N TYR A 39 2.63 8.02 -20.00
CA TYR A 39 2.50 6.71 -19.39
C TYR A 39 3.15 6.70 -18.00
N MET A 40 2.44 6.18 -17.01
CA MET A 40 2.94 6.00 -15.66
C MET A 40 2.99 4.51 -15.31
N LEU A 41 4.13 4.11 -14.75
CA LEU A 41 4.33 2.82 -14.09
C LEU A 41 4.46 3.07 -12.58
N GLY A 42 3.71 2.31 -11.78
CA GLY A 42 3.78 2.34 -10.32
C GLY A 42 3.93 0.93 -9.74
N ILE A 43 4.68 0.81 -8.65
CA ILE A 43 4.81 -0.40 -7.85
C ILE A 43 4.63 -0.01 -6.39
N GLY A 44 3.80 -0.75 -5.65
CA GLY A 44 3.61 -0.62 -4.21
C GLY A 44 3.82 -1.96 -3.51
N TYR A 45 4.45 -1.94 -2.34
CA TYR A 45 4.60 -3.12 -1.48
C TYR A 45 4.20 -2.77 -0.05
N LEU A 46 3.19 -3.45 0.47
CA LEU A 46 2.64 -3.29 1.80
C LEU A 46 3.15 -4.40 2.71
N PHE A 47 3.95 -4.00 3.71
CA PHE A 47 4.22 -4.83 4.88
C PHE A 47 2.99 -4.77 5.78
N THR A 48 2.17 -5.82 5.72
CA THR A 48 0.86 -5.83 6.36
C THR A 48 1.03 -5.93 7.87
N GLY A 49 0.44 -4.99 8.60
CA GLY A 49 0.55 -4.92 10.04
C GLY A 49 -0.37 -5.91 10.77
N ASP A 50 -0.05 -6.14 12.03
CA ASP A 50 -0.73 -7.13 12.86
C ASP A 50 -2.15 -6.74 13.29
N TYR A 51 -2.64 -5.53 12.98
CA TYR A 51 -4.03 -5.15 13.26
C TYR A 51 -5.02 -6.19 12.72
N PHE A 52 -4.72 -6.74 11.54
CA PHE A 52 -5.57 -7.73 10.88
C PHE A 52 -5.56 -9.10 11.56
N LYS A 53 -4.66 -9.35 12.51
CA LYS A 53 -4.70 -10.55 13.37
C LYS A 53 -5.84 -10.49 14.40
N GLY A 54 -6.43 -9.32 14.61
CA GLY A 54 -7.53 -9.12 15.54
C GLY A 54 -7.16 -9.53 16.97
N TYR A 55 -7.81 -10.57 17.48
CA TYR A 55 -7.56 -11.15 18.81
C TYR A 55 -6.30 -12.03 18.88
N ASP A 56 -5.51 -12.12 17.80
CA ASP A 56 -4.27 -12.91 17.70
C ASP A 56 -4.47 -14.39 18.09
N SER A 57 -5.53 -14.98 17.54
CA SER A 57 -5.84 -16.39 17.78
C SER A 57 -4.78 -17.30 17.15
N PRO A 58 -4.44 -18.44 17.78
CA PRO A 58 -3.45 -19.37 17.23
C PRO A 58 -3.79 -19.79 15.79
N GLY A 59 -2.83 -19.64 14.89
CA GLY A 59 -2.98 -19.99 13.47
C GLY A 59 -3.32 -18.81 12.56
N THR A 60 -3.63 -17.63 13.10
CA THR A 60 -3.81 -16.41 12.29
C THR A 60 -2.47 -15.94 11.75
N LYS A 61 -2.30 -16.05 10.42
CA LYS A 61 -1.12 -15.55 9.70
C LYS A 61 -1.54 -14.41 8.79
N ILE A 62 -0.66 -13.42 8.70
CA ILE A 62 -0.81 -12.28 7.81
C ILE A 62 0.20 -12.44 6.68
N ASN A 63 -0.21 -12.01 5.50
CA ASN A 63 0.65 -11.91 4.33
C ASN A 63 0.77 -10.45 3.94
N ASP A 64 1.95 -10.11 3.43
CA ASP A 64 2.20 -8.85 2.76
C ASP A 64 1.47 -8.82 1.42
N ASP A 65 1.20 -7.61 0.93
CA ASP A 65 0.52 -7.39 -0.35
C ASP A 65 1.34 -6.50 -1.27
N PHE A 66 1.12 -6.60 -2.57
CA PHE A 66 1.80 -5.77 -3.55
C PHE A 66 0.89 -5.42 -4.73
N ILE A 67 1.16 -4.26 -5.33
CA ILE A 67 0.42 -3.78 -6.49
C ILE A 67 1.37 -3.29 -7.58
N VAL A 68 0.97 -3.51 -8.83
CA VAL A 68 1.60 -2.90 -10.01
C VAL A 68 0.53 -2.14 -10.78
N ILE A 69 0.80 -0.86 -11.03
CA ILE A 69 -0.13 0.08 -11.68
C ILE A 69 0.44 0.50 -13.03
N ASN A 70 -0.39 0.38 -14.07
CA ASN A 70 -0.10 0.88 -15.41
C ASN A 70 -1.17 1.91 -15.77
N LYS A 71 -0.78 3.15 -16.05
CA LYS A 71 -1.71 4.25 -16.35
C LYS A 71 -1.29 5.00 -17.59
N LEU A 72 -2.19 5.08 -18.56
CA LEU A 72 -2.05 5.94 -19.75
C LEU A 72 -2.89 7.20 -19.55
N THR A 73 -2.36 8.37 -19.92
CA THR A 73 -3.06 9.66 -19.82
C THR A 73 -2.92 10.42 -21.14
N LEU A 74 -4.07 10.78 -21.73
CA LEU A 74 -4.20 11.52 -22.98
C LEU A 74 -4.95 12.84 -22.70
N ASN A 75 -4.37 13.96 -23.13
CA ASN A 75 -4.96 15.28 -22.98
C ASN A 75 -5.34 15.86 -24.36
N PHE A 76 -6.52 16.48 -24.45
CA PHE A 76 -7.09 17.02 -25.69
C PHE A 76 -7.08 18.54 -25.69
#